data_AF-A0A6J2XLF3-F1
#
_entry.id   AF-A0A6J2XLF3-F1
#
_cell.length_a   1.000
_cell.length_b   1.000
_cell.length_c   1.000
_cell.angle_alpha   90.00
_cell.angle_beta   90.00
_cell.angle_gamma   90.00
#
_symmetry.space_group_name_H-M   'P 1'
#
loop_
_entity.id
_entity.type
_entity.pdbx_description
1 polymer ?
#
loop_
_entity_poly.entity_id
_entity_poly.type
_entity_poly.pdbx_seq_one_letter_code
_entity_poly.pdbx_strand_id
1 'polypeptide(L)'
;MPRGKFTNHKGRNRRFTNPEELEEERRKEEQKKKWRQQHGDESSEESEDEQKDNEGSESGEEEESSDEEEQAKAKGVSNLIEIENPNRVQKKTKKLSTLNTADLSDKPQLSRREREEIEKQKAQAHYQKLHSEGKTDQARADLARLAIIKQQREEAKKRREAEQKEKEEAAKAKTAATQKALGKK
;
A
#
# COMPACT_ATOMS: atom_id res chain seq x y z
N MET A 1 45.69 -4.64 -2.07
CA MET A 1 45.06 -5.33 -0.91
C MET A 1 43.55 -5.21 -1.07
N PRO A 2 42.77 -6.28 -0.82
CA PRO A 2 41.57 -6.60 -1.58
C PRO A 2 40.41 -5.64 -1.24
N ARG A 3 39.96 -4.89 -2.25
CA ARG A 3 38.69 -4.18 -2.23
C ARG A 3 37.61 -5.16 -2.65
N GLY A 4 37.04 -5.87 -1.69
CA GLY A 4 35.94 -6.81 -1.94
C GLY A 4 34.70 -6.04 -2.43
N LYS A 5 34.11 -6.50 -3.54
CA LYS A 5 32.93 -5.93 -4.21
C LYS A 5 31.64 -6.04 -3.36
N PHE A 6 31.67 -6.79 -2.25
CA PHE A 6 30.50 -7.10 -1.42
C PHE A 6 30.66 -6.58 0.00
N THR A 7 29.64 -5.86 0.47
CA THR A 7 29.53 -5.36 1.83
C THR A 7 29.06 -6.49 2.76
N ASN A 8 29.88 -6.83 3.75
CA ASN A 8 29.50 -7.82 4.75
C ASN A 8 28.47 -7.24 5.72
N HIS A 9 27.22 -7.67 5.59
CA HIS A 9 26.10 -7.23 6.44
C HIS A 9 26.01 -7.99 7.78
N LYS A 10 26.92 -8.94 8.03
CA LYS A 10 26.91 -9.78 9.23
C LYS A 10 27.30 -8.95 10.46
N GLY A 11 26.40 -8.85 11.43
CA GLY A 11 26.59 -8.08 12.66
C GLY A 11 26.07 -6.63 12.63
N ARG A 12 25.48 -6.18 11.51
CA ARG A 12 24.80 -4.88 11.46
C ARG A 12 23.46 -4.97 12.19
N ASN A 13 23.17 -3.99 13.05
CA ASN A 13 21.87 -3.89 13.70
C ASN A 13 20.76 -3.84 12.64
N ARG A 14 19.77 -4.73 12.78
CA ARG A 14 18.59 -4.76 11.91
C ARG A 14 17.83 -3.45 12.12
N ARG A 15 17.80 -2.60 11.10
CA ARG A 15 16.90 -1.45 11.04
C ARG A 15 15.60 -1.95 10.44
N PHE A 16 14.53 -1.89 11.24
CA PHE A 16 13.18 -2.04 10.72
C PHE A 16 12.78 -0.68 10.17
N THR A 17 12.32 -0.61 8.93
CA THR A 17 11.76 0.61 8.37
C THR A 17 10.56 1.01 9.23
N ASN A 18 10.58 2.24 9.75
CA ASN A 18 9.45 2.74 10.51
C ASN A 18 8.28 3.00 9.54
N PRO A 19 7.02 2.81 9.96
CA PRO A 19 5.87 3.05 9.08
C PRO A 19 5.81 4.51 8.57
N GLU A 20 6.23 5.46 9.41
CA GLU A 20 6.36 6.88 9.04
C GLU A 20 7.44 7.10 7.97
N GLU A 21 8.53 6.33 8.00
CA GLU A 21 9.64 6.43 7.04
C GLU A 21 9.22 5.90 5.66
N LEU A 22 8.39 4.85 5.62
CA LEU A 22 7.77 4.32 4.39
C LEU A 22 6.78 5.31 3.77
N GLU A 23 5.97 5.99 4.58
CA GLU A 23 5.04 7.02 4.11
C GLU A 23 5.78 8.24 3.55
N GLU A 24 6.86 8.67 4.21
CA GLU A 24 7.72 9.72 3.69
C GLU A 24 8.39 9.33 2.36
N GLU A 25 8.80 8.07 2.23
CA GLU A 25 9.40 7.54 1.00
C GLU A 25 8.39 7.55 -0.15
N ARG A 26 7.17 7.05 0.06
CA ARG A 26 6.06 7.18 -0.90
C ARG A 26 5.78 8.63 -1.27
N ARG A 27 5.76 9.54 -0.29
CA ARG A 27 5.50 10.96 -0.54
C ARG A 27 6.62 11.61 -1.35
N LYS A 28 7.88 11.22 -1.12
CA LYS A 28 9.03 11.69 -1.90
C LYS A 28 8.97 11.15 -3.33
N GLU A 29 8.61 9.88 -3.51
CA GLU A 29 8.41 9.28 -4.83
C GLU A 29 7.29 9.96 -5.61
N GLU A 30 6.14 10.23 -4.98
CA GLU A 30 5.05 10.97 -5.59
C GLU A 30 5.45 12.39 -5.98
N GLN A 31 6.20 13.09 -5.13
CA GLN A 31 6.73 14.42 -5.46
C GLN A 31 7.72 14.35 -6.62
N LYS A 32 8.62 13.36 -6.63
CA LYS A 32 9.59 13.17 -7.72
C LYS A 32 8.91 12.80 -9.03
N LYS A 33 7.84 12.00 -8.98
CA LYS A 33 7.00 11.65 -10.13
C LYS A 33 6.26 12.87 -10.66
N LYS A 34 5.65 13.68 -9.79
CA LYS A 34 5.02 14.95 -10.17
C LYS A 34 6.03 15.94 -10.76
N TRP A 35 7.23 16.01 -10.20
CA TRP A 35 8.31 16.85 -10.73
C TRP A 35 8.71 16.41 -12.13
N ARG A 36 8.92 15.11 -12.38
CA ARG A 36 9.19 14.58 -13.73
C ARG A 36 8.06 14.86 -14.72
N GLN A 37 6.81 14.68 -14.30
CA GLN A 37 5.64 14.96 -15.14
C GLN A 37 5.53 16.44 -15.52
N GLN A 38 5.90 17.35 -14.62
CA GLN A 38 5.89 18.79 -14.90
C GLN A 38 7.10 19.23 -15.74
N HIS A 39 8.23 18.53 -15.65
CA HIS A 39 9.46 18.86 -16.34
C HIS A 39 9.69 18.06 -17.64
N GLY A 40 8.78 17.16 -18.02
CA GLY A 40 8.80 16.47 -19.31
C GLY A 40 9.97 15.51 -19.51
N ASP A 41 10.54 14.96 -18.44
CA ASP A 41 11.60 13.94 -18.52
C ASP A 41 10.95 12.56 -18.40
N GLU A 42 10.38 12.11 -19.52
CA GLU A 42 9.67 10.82 -19.67
C GLU A 42 10.52 9.80 -20.44
N SER A 43 11.85 9.89 -20.31
CA SER A 43 12.79 8.98 -20.97
C SER A 43 13.95 8.62 -20.06
N SER A 44 13.69 7.81 -19.02
CA SER A 44 14.70 6.94 -18.44
C SER A 44 14.03 5.85 -17.63
N GLU A 45 13.53 4.86 -18.36
CA GLU A 45 13.31 3.52 -17.84
C GLU A 45 14.69 2.84 -17.73
N GLU A 46 15.04 2.42 -16.51
CA GLU A 46 16.07 1.45 -16.13
C GLU A 46 17.58 1.78 -16.24
N SER A 47 18.30 1.71 -15.10
CA SER A 47 19.52 0.87 -14.92
C SER A 47 20.09 0.98 -13.49
N GLU A 48 20.03 -0.13 -12.73
CA GLU A 48 21.20 -0.91 -12.26
C GLU A 48 20.83 -1.97 -11.18
N ASP A 49 20.87 -3.26 -11.60
CA ASP A 49 21.55 -4.43 -10.97
C ASP A 49 20.74 -5.77 -10.85
N GLU A 50 20.75 -6.53 -11.96
CA GLU A 50 21.02 -7.98 -12.18
C GLU A 50 20.33 -9.13 -11.39
N GLN A 51 19.45 -9.90 -12.06
CA GLN A 51 19.73 -11.30 -12.54
C GLN A 51 18.56 -11.95 -13.35
N LYS A 52 18.82 -12.20 -14.64
CA LYS A 52 18.36 -13.24 -15.60
C LYS A 52 17.21 -14.22 -15.23
N ASP A 53 16.16 -14.32 -16.06
CA ASP A 53 16.07 -15.18 -17.27
C ASP A 53 14.66 -15.16 -17.95
N ASN A 54 14.69 -14.98 -19.28
CA ASN A 54 13.83 -15.54 -20.36
C ASN A 54 12.46 -14.93 -20.79
N GLU A 55 12.46 -14.45 -22.06
CA GLU A 55 11.39 -14.51 -23.10
C GLU A 55 10.12 -13.64 -22.93
N GLY A 56 9.67 -12.76 -23.84
CA GLY A 56 10.05 -12.37 -25.20
C GLY A 56 9.01 -11.37 -25.78
N SER A 57 9.38 -10.69 -26.87
CA SER A 57 8.57 -9.83 -27.79
C SER A 57 7.95 -8.53 -27.24
N GLU A 58 8.50 -7.35 -27.49
CA GLU A 58 8.55 -6.52 -28.73
C GLU A 58 7.37 -5.53 -28.89
N SER A 59 7.76 -4.26 -29.10
CA SER A 59 7.18 -3.27 -30.03
C SER A 59 5.70 -2.88 -29.85
N GLY A 60 5.28 -1.63 -29.83
CA GLY A 60 5.88 -0.37 -30.25
C GLY A 60 4.73 0.60 -30.55
N GLU A 61 4.96 1.88 -30.22
CA GLU A 61 4.44 3.07 -30.90
C GLU A 61 2.91 3.30 -31.05
N GLU A 62 2.46 4.35 -30.36
CA GLU A 62 1.83 5.55 -30.92
C GLU A 62 0.65 5.38 -31.90
N GLU A 63 -0.54 5.87 -31.53
CA GLU A 63 -1.15 6.99 -32.27
C GLU A 63 -2.41 7.54 -31.57
N GLU A 64 -2.42 8.86 -31.51
CA GLU A 64 -3.57 9.73 -31.34
C GLU A 64 -4.53 9.58 -32.52
N SER A 65 -5.83 9.36 -32.29
CA SER A 65 -6.85 9.96 -33.16
C SER A 65 -8.22 9.97 -32.48
N SER A 66 -8.65 11.16 -32.09
CA SER A 66 -9.98 11.47 -31.59
C SER A 66 -10.96 11.52 -32.77
N ASP A 67 -11.73 10.46 -33.00
CA ASP A 67 -12.77 10.39 -34.04
C ASP A 67 -14.10 10.97 -33.51
N GLU A 68 -14.42 12.18 -33.96
CA GLU A 68 -15.76 12.79 -33.85
C GLU A 68 -16.72 12.03 -34.78
N GLU A 69 -17.62 11.23 -34.20
CA GLU A 69 -18.64 10.46 -34.93
C GLU A 69 -19.76 11.36 -35.50
N GLU A 70 -19.47 12.09 -36.58
CA GLU A 70 -20.49 12.48 -37.56
C GLU A 70 -20.66 11.34 -38.57
N GLN A 71 -21.81 10.64 -38.49
CA GLN A 71 -22.41 9.72 -39.48
C GLN A 71 -21.57 9.52 -40.76
N ALA A 72 -20.47 8.76 -40.64
CA ALA A 72 -19.59 8.52 -41.75
C ALA A 72 -20.29 7.56 -42.72
N LYS A 73 -20.71 8.09 -43.87
CA LYS A 73 -21.08 7.28 -45.04
C LYS A 73 -19.96 6.26 -45.25
N ALA A 74 -20.31 4.97 -45.29
CA ALA A 74 -19.35 3.88 -45.34
C ALA A 74 -18.25 4.18 -46.38
N LYS A 75 -17.02 4.33 -45.90
CA LYS A 75 -15.88 4.69 -46.76
C LYS A 75 -15.48 3.44 -47.56
N GLY A 76 -15.50 3.55 -48.89
CA GLY A 76 -14.98 2.54 -49.81
C GLY A 76 -15.80 1.25 -49.93
N VAL A 77 -15.09 0.13 -50.18
CA VAL A 77 -15.69 -1.20 -50.47
C VAL A 77 -16.15 -1.94 -49.19
N SER A 78 -15.99 -1.32 -48.02
CA SER A 78 -16.31 -1.90 -46.71
C SER A 78 -17.76 -2.38 -46.56
N ASN A 79 -18.70 -1.77 -47.29
CA ASN A 79 -20.11 -2.19 -47.31
C ASN A 79 -20.39 -3.39 -48.24
N LEU A 80 -19.47 -3.73 -49.14
CA LEU A 80 -19.64 -4.81 -50.12
C LEU A 80 -19.03 -6.13 -49.66
N ILE A 81 -18.16 -6.10 -48.65
CA ILE A 81 -17.48 -7.28 -48.10
C ILE A 81 -18.27 -7.78 -46.89
N GLU A 82 -18.77 -9.01 -46.98
CA GLU A 82 -19.42 -9.71 -45.87
C GLU A 82 -18.36 -10.11 -44.84
N ILE A 83 -18.46 -9.59 -43.62
CA ILE A 83 -17.50 -9.88 -42.55
C ILE A 83 -18.03 -11.05 -41.72
N GLU A 84 -17.54 -12.26 -41.99
CA GLU A 84 -17.85 -13.51 -41.27
C GLU A 84 -17.02 -13.69 -39.98
N ASN A 85 -16.77 -12.62 -39.24
CA ASN A 85 -16.06 -12.75 -37.96
C ASN A 85 -17.06 -13.09 -36.84
N PRO A 86 -17.02 -14.29 -36.24
CA PRO A 86 -17.97 -14.71 -35.21
C PRO A 86 -17.85 -13.90 -33.90
N ASN A 87 -16.70 -13.28 -33.65
CA ASN A 87 -16.49 -12.40 -32.49
C ASN A 87 -16.82 -10.93 -32.78
N ARG A 88 -17.33 -10.59 -33.97
CA ARG A 88 -17.68 -9.21 -34.32
C ARG A 88 -18.97 -8.78 -33.64
N VAL A 89 -18.83 -7.91 -32.64
CA VAL A 89 -19.97 -7.29 -31.96
C VAL A 89 -20.57 -6.19 -32.87
N GLN A 90 -21.72 -6.46 -33.47
CA GLN A 90 -22.47 -5.46 -34.24
C GLN A 90 -23.21 -4.50 -33.31
N LYS A 91 -22.80 -3.22 -33.29
CA LYS A 91 -23.50 -2.17 -32.54
C LYS A 91 -24.78 -1.77 -33.28
N LYS A 92 -25.95 -2.21 -32.80
CA LYS A 92 -27.26 -1.76 -33.28
C LYS A 92 -27.67 -0.49 -32.53
N THR A 93 -28.01 0.58 -33.24
CA THR A 93 -28.48 1.83 -32.63
C THR A 93 -29.90 1.63 -32.07
N LYS A 94 -30.03 1.65 -30.74
CA LYS A 94 -31.34 1.62 -30.06
C LYS A 94 -31.84 3.06 -29.84
N LYS A 95 -33.15 3.26 -29.93
CA LYS A 95 -33.78 4.57 -29.69
C LYS A 95 -33.72 4.92 -28.21
N LEU A 96 -33.41 6.17 -27.89
CA LEU A 96 -33.23 6.66 -26.51
C LEU A 96 -34.50 6.50 -25.65
N SER A 97 -35.69 6.60 -26.26
CA SER A 97 -36.98 6.46 -25.58
C SER A 97 -37.28 5.05 -25.08
N THR A 98 -36.74 4.02 -25.73
CA THR A 98 -36.90 2.61 -25.33
C THR A 98 -35.93 2.17 -24.24
N LEU A 99 -34.86 2.93 -24.00
CA LEU A 99 -33.82 2.61 -23.02
C LEU A 99 -34.24 3.05 -21.60
N ASN A 100 -35.04 4.12 -21.50
CA ASN A 100 -35.46 4.69 -20.22
C ASN A 100 -36.67 3.98 -19.57
N THR A 101 -37.43 3.17 -20.32
CA THR A 101 -38.70 2.60 -19.83
C THR A 101 -38.66 1.11 -19.52
N ALA A 102 -37.73 0.35 -20.10
CA ALA A 102 -37.66 -1.11 -19.92
C ALA A 102 -36.50 -1.58 -19.02
N ASP A 103 -35.38 -0.84 -18.97
CA ASP A 103 -34.14 -1.32 -18.32
C ASP A 103 -33.93 -0.79 -16.88
N LEU A 104 -34.78 0.12 -16.38
CA LEU A 104 -34.64 0.72 -15.04
C LEU A 104 -35.46 0.00 -13.96
N SER A 105 -36.56 -0.68 -14.31
CA SER A 105 -37.40 -1.43 -13.36
C SER A 105 -36.89 -2.84 -13.07
N ASP A 106 -36.23 -3.46 -14.04
CA ASP A 106 -35.66 -4.80 -13.90
C ASP A 106 -34.14 -4.69 -13.83
N LYS A 107 -33.62 -4.24 -12.68
CA LYS A 107 -32.19 -4.44 -12.37
C LYS A 107 -31.88 -5.92 -12.63
N PRO A 108 -30.86 -6.25 -13.45
CA PRO A 108 -30.54 -7.63 -13.77
C PRO A 108 -30.39 -8.38 -12.46
N GLN A 109 -31.30 -9.33 -12.24
CA GLN A 109 -31.28 -10.16 -11.05
C GLN A 109 -30.02 -11.02 -11.15
N LEU A 110 -28.99 -10.60 -10.42
CA LEU A 110 -27.74 -11.35 -10.30
C LEU A 110 -28.06 -12.82 -10.11
N SER A 111 -27.38 -13.67 -10.89
CA SER A 111 -27.52 -15.12 -10.80
C SER A 111 -27.36 -15.54 -9.34
N ARG A 112 -28.06 -16.60 -8.93
CA ARG A 112 -27.95 -17.12 -7.56
C ARG A 112 -26.49 -17.28 -7.12
N ARG A 113 -25.64 -17.72 -8.04
CA ARG A 113 -24.20 -17.85 -7.85
C ARG A 113 -23.50 -16.52 -7.57
N GLU A 114 -23.84 -15.47 -8.31
CA GLU A 114 -23.27 -14.14 -8.15
C GLU A 114 -23.72 -13.49 -6.82
N ARG A 115 -24.96 -13.73 -6.39
CA ARG A 115 -25.44 -13.26 -5.08
C ARG A 115 -24.69 -13.90 -3.92
N GLU A 116 -24.52 -15.23 -3.97
CA GLU A 116 -23.78 -15.97 -2.94
C GLU A 116 -22.29 -15.55 -2.91
N GLU A 117 -21.69 -15.26 -4.07
CA GLU A 117 -20.30 -14.79 -4.15
C GLU A 117 -20.13 -13.37 -3.58
N ILE A 118 -21.03 -12.45 -3.89
CA ILE A 118 -21.03 -11.10 -3.32
C ILE A 118 -21.27 -11.15 -1.81
N GLU A 119 -22.17 -12.00 -1.33
CA GLU A 119 -22.42 -12.18 0.10
C GLU A 119 -21.18 -12.74 0.81
N LYS A 120 -20.51 -13.73 0.21
CA LYS A 120 -19.25 -14.27 0.73
C LYS A 120 -18.16 -13.20 0.80
N GLN A 121 -18.02 -12.37 -0.24
CA GLN A 121 -17.08 -11.25 -0.23
C GLN A 121 -17.43 -10.23 0.86
N LYS A 122 -18.71 -9.88 1.02
CA LYS A 122 -19.17 -8.98 2.09
C LYS A 122 -18.91 -9.55 3.49
N ALA A 123 -19.17 -10.84 3.69
CA ALA A 123 -18.91 -11.52 4.95
C ALA A 123 -17.41 -11.55 5.29
N GLN A 124 -16.56 -11.83 4.30
CA GLN A 124 -15.10 -11.76 4.47
C GLN A 124 -14.63 -10.35 4.80
N ALA A 125 -15.10 -9.33 4.07
CA ALA A 125 -14.78 -7.94 4.35
C ALA A 125 -15.24 -7.51 5.76
N HIS A 126 -16.44 -7.94 6.17
CA HIS A 126 -16.96 -7.68 7.51
C HIS A 126 -16.11 -8.36 8.59
N TYR A 127 -15.72 -9.62 8.38
CA TYR A 127 -14.83 -10.33 9.29
C TYR A 127 -13.47 -9.62 9.42
N GLN A 128 -12.86 -9.25 8.29
CA GLN A 128 -11.60 -8.50 8.28
C GLN A 128 -11.73 -7.16 9.00
N LYS A 129 -12.84 -6.45 8.80
CA LYS A 129 -13.15 -5.20 9.52
C LYS A 129 -13.29 -5.42 11.02
N LEU A 130 -14.02 -6.45 11.46
CA LEU A 130 -14.11 -6.77 12.89
C LEU A 130 -12.77 -7.22 13.48
N HIS A 131 -11.94 -7.87 12.68
CA HIS A 131 -10.61 -8.31 13.10
C HIS A 131 -9.68 -7.10 13.27
N SER A 132 -9.67 -6.16 12.33
CA SER A 132 -8.90 -4.92 12.43
C SER A 132 -9.39 -4.01 13.56
N GLU A 133 -10.71 -3.97 13.81
CA GLU A 133 -11.29 -3.30 14.97
C GLU A 133 -10.97 -4.00 16.31
N GLY A 134 -10.36 -5.18 16.29
CA GLY A 134 -9.99 -5.91 17.49
C GLY A 134 -11.17 -6.62 18.18
N LYS A 135 -12.31 -6.82 17.49
CA LYS A 135 -13.52 -7.41 18.07
C LYS A 135 -13.56 -8.93 17.98
N THR A 136 -12.88 -9.53 17.00
CA THR A 136 -12.73 -11.00 16.92
C THR A 136 -11.93 -11.54 18.11
N ASP A 137 -12.20 -12.76 18.53
CA ASP A 137 -11.56 -13.39 19.70
C ASP A 137 -10.02 -13.45 19.56
N GLN A 138 -9.54 -13.72 18.34
CA GLN A 138 -8.12 -13.73 18.02
C GLN A 138 -7.50 -12.36 18.22
N ALA A 139 -8.09 -11.31 17.62
CA ALA A 139 -7.55 -9.96 17.76
C ALA A 139 -7.66 -9.44 19.21
N ARG A 140 -8.71 -9.81 19.95
CA ARG A 140 -8.83 -9.50 21.38
C ARG A 140 -7.71 -10.14 22.20
N ALA A 141 -7.39 -11.41 21.92
CA ALA A 141 -6.30 -12.12 22.59
C ALA A 141 -4.94 -11.48 22.29
N ASP A 142 -4.69 -11.10 21.04
CA ASP A 142 -3.45 -10.42 20.65
C ASP A 142 -3.33 -9.03 21.30
N LEU A 143 -4.41 -8.25 21.32
CA LEU A 143 -4.44 -6.97 22.03
C LEU A 143 -4.20 -7.15 23.53
N ALA A 144 -4.81 -8.15 24.16
CA ALA A 144 -4.58 -8.46 25.57
C ALA A 144 -3.11 -8.85 25.83
N ARG A 145 -2.51 -9.67 24.96
CA ARG A 145 -1.09 -10.01 25.04
C ARG A 145 -0.20 -8.78 24.92
N LEU A 146 -0.49 -7.89 23.97
CA LEU A 146 0.24 -6.63 23.82
C LEU A 146 0.07 -5.72 25.03
N ALA A 147 -1.12 -5.66 25.64
CA ALA A 147 -1.37 -4.89 26.85
C ALA A 147 -0.52 -5.39 28.03
N ILE A 148 -0.42 -6.71 28.23
CA ILE A 148 0.45 -7.30 29.25
C ILE A 148 1.92 -6.90 29.04
N ILE A 149 2.41 -6.95 27.79
CA ILE A 149 3.79 -6.54 27.48
C ILE A 149 4.01 -5.04 27.74
N LYS A 150 3.03 -4.19 27.39
CA LYS A 150 3.09 -2.76 27.69
C LYS A 150 3.15 -2.50 29.19
N GLN A 151 2.29 -3.15 29.97
CA GLN A 151 2.29 -3.07 31.43
C GLN A 151 3.64 -3.48 32.02
N GLN A 152 4.17 -4.65 31.61
CA GLN A 152 5.49 -5.10 32.09
C GLN A 152 6.62 -4.13 31.73
N ARG A 153 6.57 -3.51 30.54
CA ARG A 153 7.55 -2.50 30.14
C ARG A 153 7.43 -1.22 30.96
N GLU A 154 6.22 -0.75 31.21
CA GLU A 154 5.95 0.43 32.04
C GLU A 154 6.36 0.20 33.49
N GLU A 155 6.02 -0.95 34.06
CA GLU A 155 6.45 -1.36 35.40
C GLU A 155 7.97 -1.47 35.50
N ALA A 156 8.63 -2.07 34.51
CA ALA A 156 10.09 -2.15 34.47
C ALA A 156 10.74 -0.76 34.36
N LYS A 157 10.20 0.14 33.55
CA LYS A 157 10.65 1.55 33.47
C LYS A 157 10.47 2.27 34.79
N LYS A 158 9.28 2.17 35.39
CA LYS A 158 8.96 2.77 36.69
C LYS A 158 9.87 2.25 37.80
N ARG A 159 10.13 0.94 37.82
CA ARG A 159 11.09 0.32 38.77
C ARG A 159 12.50 0.86 38.56
N ARG A 160 12.95 0.99 37.31
CA ARG A 160 14.28 1.53 36.98
C ARG A 160 14.41 2.99 37.38
N GLU A 161 13.39 3.82 37.13
CA GLU A 161 13.35 5.22 37.53
C GLU A 161 13.33 5.38 39.05
N ALA A 162 12.58 4.55 39.77
CA ALA A 162 12.58 4.54 41.23
C ALA A 162 13.96 4.17 41.79
N GLU A 163 14.58 3.10 41.29
CA GLU A 163 15.92 2.68 41.72
C GLU A 163 16.98 3.74 41.38
N GLN A 164 16.86 4.43 40.24
CA GLN A 164 17.74 5.54 39.89
C GLN A 164 17.58 6.72 40.85
N LYS A 165 16.34 7.11 41.19
CA LYS A 165 16.08 8.18 42.16
C LYS A 165 16.63 7.83 43.55
N GLU A 166 16.42 6.62 44.04
CA GLU A 166 16.98 6.17 45.32
C GLU A 166 18.52 6.17 45.31
N LYS A 167 19.15 5.74 44.20
CA LYS A 167 20.61 5.80 44.05
C LYS A 167 21.12 7.24 44.01
N GLU A 168 20.42 8.15 43.33
CA GLU A 168 20.77 9.56 43.29
C GLU A 168 20.59 10.23 44.65
N GLU A 169 19.52 9.94 45.38
CA GLU A 169 19.31 10.45 46.74
C GLU A 169 20.35 9.90 47.71
N ALA A 170 20.68 8.60 47.63
CA ALA A 170 21.75 8.01 48.41
C ALA A 170 23.12 8.60 48.05
N ALA A 171 23.37 8.88 46.76
CA ALA A 171 24.60 9.54 46.32
C ALA A 171 24.66 10.98 46.83
N LYS A 172 23.56 11.76 46.73
CA LYS A 172 23.45 13.13 47.27
C LYS A 172 23.61 13.16 48.78
N ALA A 173 23.04 12.19 49.51
CA ALA A 173 23.21 12.07 50.96
C ALA A 173 24.67 11.74 51.32
N LYS A 174 25.33 10.85 50.58
CA LYS A 174 26.76 10.54 50.74
C LYS A 174 27.64 11.75 50.44
N THR A 175 27.38 12.49 49.35
CA THR A 175 28.17 13.69 49.02
C THR A 175 27.93 14.82 50.02
N ALA A 176 26.70 15.00 50.51
CA ALA A 176 26.41 15.96 51.58
C ALA A 176 27.11 15.58 52.90
N ALA A 177 27.12 14.29 53.27
CA ALA A 177 27.83 13.82 54.45
C ALA A 177 29.36 14.01 54.33
N THR A 178 29.95 13.74 53.15
CA THR A 178 31.39 13.96 52.93
C THR A 178 31.76 15.43 52.92
N GLN A 179 30.94 16.31 52.31
CA GLN A 179 31.17 17.76 52.36
C GLN A 179 31.07 18.32 53.78
N LYS A 180 30.08 17.87 54.56
CA LYS A 180 29.94 18.23 55.98
C LYS A 180 31.15 17.77 56.80
N ALA A 181 31.67 16.57 56.55
CA ALA A 181 32.86 16.05 57.24
C ALA A 181 34.15 16.80 56.86
N LEU A 182 34.26 17.30 55.63
CA LEU A 182 35.39 18.09 55.15
C LEU A 182 35.34 19.57 55.57
N GLY A 183 34.32 19.99 56.33
CA GLY A 183 34.20 21.36 56.85
C GLY A 183 33.96 22.44 55.80
N LYS A 184 33.65 22.06 54.54
CA LYS A 184 33.24 22.98 53.48
C LYS A 184 31.76 23.31 53.70
N LYS A 185 31.50 24.40 54.44
CA LYS A 185 30.22 25.11 54.42
C LYS A 185 30.17 26.06 53.23
#